data_AF-A0AAU5P0H1-F1
#
_entry.id   AF-A0AAU5P0H1-F1
#
_cell.length_a   1.000
_cell.length_b   1.000
_cell.length_c   1.000
_cell.angle_alpha   90.00
_cell.angle_beta   90.00
_cell.angle_gamma   90.00
#
_symmetry.space_group_name_H-M   'P 1'
#
loop_
_entity.id
_entity.type
_entity.pdbx_description
1 polymer ?
#
loop_
_entity_poly.entity_id
_entity_poly.type
_entity_poly.pdbx_seq_one_letter_code
_entity_poly.pdbx_strand_id
1 'polypeptide(L)'
;MGSLHTALATLTGICVAIFIVAWLVGAVYFGAKSGAGLRGWVRGLRRTLPRRVLLFAGCWAFSVLVRHSPDSFWHHLQYWQPELAVLGAVLAVASTALLLWARWVLGVMWASIPLVQEHHELRTEGPYRIVRHPIYTGLLGLAFGGMLACGFGIWIVFVLIAVPWLLRRVRIEDAMMADQFGASYEAYRARVPALIPWTRSAAAVRT
;
A
#
# COMPACT_ATOMS: atom_id res chain seq x y z
N MET A 1 -11.89 26.88 12.57
CA MET A 1 -11.83 25.75 11.61
C MET A 1 -10.43 25.52 11.03
N GLY A 2 -9.56 26.53 10.89
CA GLY A 2 -8.23 26.36 10.26
C GLY A 2 -7.19 25.53 11.04
N SER A 3 -7.09 25.65 12.37
CA SER A 3 -5.98 25.01 13.13
C SER A 3 -6.07 23.49 13.19
N LEU A 4 -7.25 22.93 13.46
CA LEU A 4 -7.46 21.48 13.53
C LEU A 4 -7.28 20.81 12.15
N HIS A 5 -7.87 21.39 11.11
CA HIS A 5 -7.73 20.88 9.75
C HIS A 5 -6.26 20.87 9.31
N THR A 6 -5.53 21.98 9.52
CA THR A 6 -4.10 22.06 9.21
C THR A 6 -3.31 21.02 10.02
N ALA A 7 -3.58 20.87 11.32
CA ALA A 7 -2.88 19.88 12.15
C ALA A 7 -3.08 18.43 11.66
N LEU A 8 -4.32 18.04 11.34
CA LEU A 8 -4.64 16.69 10.83
C LEU A 8 -4.07 16.44 9.43
N ALA A 9 -4.09 17.47 8.57
CA ALA A 9 -3.47 17.39 7.25
C ALA A 9 -1.94 17.27 7.35
N THR A 10 -1.29 18.03 8.23
CA THR A 10 0.15 17.93 8.51
C THR A 10 0.51 16.55 9.05
N LEU A 11 -0.25 16.02 10.01
CA LEU A 11 -0.03 14.67 10.56
C LEU A 11 -0.14 13.59 9.47
N THR A 12 -1.15 13.68 8.62
CA THR A 12 -1.33 12.78 7.48
C THR A 12 -0.15 12.89 6.50
N GLY A 13 0.28 14.12 6.19
CA GLY A 13 1.45 14.39 5.36
C GLY A 13 2.73 13.77 5.94
N ILE A 14 2.94 13.84 7.26
CA ILE A 14 4.06 13.19 7.96
C ILE A 14 3.96 11.67 7.79
N CYS A 15 2.79 11.07 7.95
CA CYS A 15 2.58 9.63 7.75
C CYS A 15 2.98 9.18 6.33
N VAL A 16 2.58 9.96 5.31
CA VAL A 16 2.95 9.71 3.91
C VAL A 16 4.46 9.88 3.69
N ALA A 17 5.07 10.93 4.27
CA ALA A 17 6.51 11.16 4.17
C ALA A 17 7.32 10.02 4.80
N ILE A 18 6.93 9.55 5.99
CA ILE A 18 7.53 8.39 6.66
C ILE A 18 7.44 7.16 5.76
N PHE A 19 6.27 6.89 5.17
CA PHE A 19 6.11 5.79 4.23
C PHE A 19 7.07 5.90 3.04
N ILE A 20 7.15 7.06 2.39
CA ILE A 20 8.03 7.30 1.23
C ILE A 20 9.49 7.07 1.62
N VAL A 21 9.95 7.68 2.72
CA VAL A 21 11.34 7.55 3.19
C VAL A 21 11.65 6.09 3.52
N ALA A 22 10.79 5.41 4.27
CA ALA A 22 10.99 4.00 4.63
C ALA A 22 11.06 3.10 3.38
N TRP A 23 10.23 3.35 2.37
CA TRP A 23 10.25 2.58 1.13
C TRP A 23 11.49 2.88 0.27
N LEU A 24 11.93 4.13 0.19
CA LEU A 24 13.14 4.51 -0.53
C LEU A 24 14.39 3.91 0.13
N VAL A 25 14.54 4.12 1.44
CA VAL A 25 15.65 3.56 2.23
C VAL A 25 15.66 2.04 2.13
N GLY A 26 14.50 1.40 2.29
CA GLY A 26 14.36 -0.04 2.11
C GLY A 26 14.75 -0.48 0.69
N ALA A 27 14.25 0.16 -0.36
CA ALA A 27 14.58 -0.20 -1.73
C ALA A 27 16.09 -0.12 -2.02
N VAL A 28 16.77 0.91 -1.50
CA VAL A 28 18.23 1.07 -1.62
C VAL A 28 18.98 0.01 -0.81
N TYR A 29 18.64 -0.16 0.48
CA TYR A 29 19.29 -1.10 1.37
C TYR A 29 19.19 -2.54 0.86
N PHE A 30 17.99 -2.99 0.52
CA PHE A 30 17.75 -4.36 0.03
C PHE A 30 18.20 -4.55 -1.41
N GLY A 31 18.20 -3.49 -2.23
CA GLY A 31 18.83 -3.52 -3.54
C GLY A 31 20.34 -3.76 -3.46
N ALA A 32 21.02 -3.04 -2.56
CA ALA A 32 22.44 -3.21 -2.30
C ALA A 32 22.78 -4.59 -1.71
N LYS A 33 21.91 -5.13 -0.84
CA LYS A 33 22.09 -6.44 -0.18
C LYS A 33 21.59 -7.64 -1.00
N SER A 34 20.97 -7.42 -2.16
CA SER A 34 20.50 -8.51 -3.02
C SER A 34 21.67 -9.25 -3.68
N GLY A 35 21.57 -10.57 -3.84
CA GLY A 35 22.64 -11.42 -4.41
C GLY A 35 23.09 -11.03 -5.83
N ALA A 36 22.32 -10.21 -6.55
CA ALA A 36 22.68 -9.68 -7.87
C ALA A 36 23.60 -8.44 -7.83
N GLY A 37 23.88 -7.90 -6.64
CA GLY A 37 24.66 -6.68 -6.42
C GLY A 37 24.00 -5.40 -6.95
N LEU A 38 24.61 -4.24 -6.68
CA LEU A 38 24.08 -2.92 -7.07
C LEU A 38 23.79 -2.81 -8.58
N ARG A 39 24.67 -3.38 -9.44
CA ARG A 39 24.51 -3.34 -10.90
C ARG A 39 23.35 -4.20 -11.41
N GLY A 40 23.02 -5.31 -10.74
CA GLY A 40 21.86 -6.14 -11.06
C GLY A 40 20.56 -5.45 -10.67
N TRP A 41 20.54 -4.83 -9.48
CA TRP A 41 19.41 -4.03 -8.99
C TRP A 41 19.11 -2.83 -9.90
N VAL A 42 20.12 -2.05 -10.31
CA VAL A 42 19.94 -0.91 -11.23
C VAL A 42 19.35 -1.35 -12.58
N ARG A 43 19.75 -2.52 -13.11
CA ARG A 43 19.19 -3.08 -14.34
C ARG A 43 17.71 -3.45 -14.19
N GLY A 44 17.32 -4.11 -13.10
CA GLY A 44 15.92 -4.44 -12.83
C GLY A 44 15.05 -3.21 -12.56
N LEU A 45 15.62 -2.19 -11.90
CA LEU A 45 14.99 -0.89 -11.73
C LEU A 45 14.75 -0.22 -13.08
N ARG A 46 15.75 -0.19 -13.98
CA ARG A 46 15.61 0.33 -15.35
C ARG A 46 14.53 -0.38 -16.17
N ARG A 47 14.39 -1.71 -16.03
CA ARG A 47 13.34 -2.49 -16.72
C ARG A 47 11.93 -2.17 -16.23
N THR A 48 11.77 -1.90 -14.93
CA THR A 48 10.47 -1.56 -14.33
C THR A 48 10.17 -0.06 -14.33
N LEU A 49 11.21 0.77 -14.57
CA LEU A 49 11.15 2.22 -14.61
C LEU A 49 10.08 2.76 -15.56
N PRO A 50 9.98 2.36 -16.85
CA PRO A 50 9.03 2.98 -17.76
C PRO A 50 7.58 2.79 -17.29
N ARG A 51 7.24 1.62 -16.75
CA ARG A 51 5.90 1.36 -16.19
C ARG A 51 5.63 2.15 -14.91
N ARG A 52 6.65 2.34 -14.06
CA ARG A 52 6.55 3.16 -12.84
C ARG A 52 6.47 4.65 -13.17
N VAL A 53 7.28 5.13 -14.09
CA VAL A 53 7.30 6.51 -14.60
C VAL A 53 5.98 6.84 -15.26
N LEU A 54 5.38 5.94 -16.06
CA LEU A 54 4.07 6.17 -16.66
C LEU A 54 2.98 6.32 -15.58
N LEU A 55 3.04 5.50 -14.52
CA LEU A 55 2.12 5.59 -13.38
C LEU A 55 2.30 6.90 -12.60
N PHE A 56 3.53 7.27 -12.27
CA PHE A 56 3.82 8.52 -11.55
C PHE A 56 3.51 9.75 -12.41
N ALA A 57 3.83 9.73 -13.71
CA ALA A 57 3.49 10.78 -14.66
C ALA A 57 1.98 10.88 -14.85
N GLY A 58 1.25 9.76 -14.89
CA GLY A 58 -0.21 9.75 -14.92
C GLY A 58 -0.83 10.33 -13.64
N CYS A 59 -0.33 9.95 -12.46
CA CYS A 59 -0.77 10.51 -11.18
C CYS A 59 -0.45 12.01 -11.08
N TRP A 60 0.71 12.44 -11.58
CA TRP A 60 1.13 13.84 -11.59
C TRP A 60 0.31 14.67 -12.57
N ALA A 61 0.16 14.22 -13.82
CA ALA A 61 -0.68 14.87 -14.82
C ALA A 61 -2.12 14.98 -14.34
N PHE A 62 -2.65 13.94 -13.70
CA PHE A 62 -3.96 13.96 -13.08
C PHE A 62 -4.05 14.97 -11.92
N SER A 63 -3.04 15.04 -11.06
CA SER A 63 -2.98 16.05 -9.98
C SER A 63 -2.89 17.48 -10.51
N VAL A 64 -2.18 17.70 -11.62
CA VAL A 64 -2.09 18.99 -12.32
C VAL A 64 -3.42 19.35 -12.96
N LEU A 65 -4.09 18.43 -13.65
CA LEU A 65 -5.42 18.62 -14.23
C LEU A 65 -6.45 19.00 -13.16
N VAL A 66 -6.41 18.35 -12.01
CA VAL A 66 -7.27 18.65 -10.86
C VAL A 66 -6.97 20.04 -10.29
N ARG A 67 -5.70 20.41 -10.17
CA ARG A 67 -5.31 21.74 -9.68
C ARG A 67 -5.71 22.86 -10.64
N HIS A 68 -5.85 22.57 -11.93
CA HIS A 68 -6.28 23.53 -12.95
C HIS A 68 -7.78 23.50 -13.27
N SER A 69 -8.53 22.51 -12.77
CA SER A 69 -9.99 22.52 -12.89
C SER A 69 -10.62 23.53 -11.92
N PRO A 70 -11.75 24.16 -12.30
CA PRO A 70 -12.38 25.21 -11.49
C PRO A 70 -12.68 24.75 -10.06
N ASP A 71 -12.39 25.58 -9.06
CA ASP A 71 -12.63 25.27 -7.64
C ASP A 71 -14.11 24.90 -7.37
N SER A 72 -15.05 25.46 -8.14
CA SER A 72 -16.47 25.13 -8.09
C SER A 72 -16.77 23.65 -8.34
N PHE A 73 -15.96 22.96 -9.12
CA PHE A 73 -16.14 21.53 -9.40
C PHE A 73 -15.81 20.66 -8.17
N TRP A 74 -14.78 21.04 -7.41
CA TRP A 74 -14.34 20.27 -6.24
C TRP A 74 -14.98 20.71 -4.93
N HIS A 75 -15.51 21.93 -4.85
CA HIS A 75 -16.19 22.43 -3.66
C HIS A 75 -17.35 21.53 -3.21
N HIS A 76 -18.08 20.90 -4.15
CA HIS A 76 -19.13 19.94 -3.83
C HIS A 76 -18.60 18.58 -3.31
N LEU A 77 -17.33 18.26 -3.59
CA LEU A 77 -16.65 17.04 -3.14
C LEU A 77 -15.77 17.29 -1.91
N GLN A 78 -15.57 18.54 -1.50
CA GLN A 78 -14.86 18.91 -0.27
C GLN A 78 -15.79 18.85 0.93
N TYR A 79 -16.31 17.65 1.20
CA TYR A 79 -17.01 17.38 2.45
C TYR A 79 -15.96 17.08 3.54
N TRP A 80 -15.88 17.95 4.55
CA TRP A 80 -14.99 17.79 5.69
C TRP A 80 -15.79 17.89 6.98
N GLN A 81 -15.70 16.85 7.81
CA GLN A 81 -16.29 16.81 9.15
C GLN A 81 -15.19 16.49 10.15
N PRO A 82 -15.11 17.21 11.28
CA PRO A 82 -14.01 17.07 12.23
C PRO A 82 -13.92 15.66 12.83
N GLU A 83 -15.05 14.99 13.07
CA GLU A 83 -15.09 13.62 13.60
C GLU A 83 -14.51 12.61 12.60
N LEU A 84 -14.90 12.73 11.33
CA LEU A 84 -14.36 11.92 10.24
C LEU A 84 -12.87 12.21 10.03
N ALA A 85 -12.46 13.46 10.19
CA ALA A 85 -11.08 13.86 10.01
C ALA A 85 -10.16 13.27 11.07
N VAL A 86 -10.59 13.27 12.34
CA VAL A 86 -9.87 12.60 13.43
C VAL A 86 -9.79 11.09 13.19
N LEU A 87 -10.90 10.45 12.80
CA LEU A 87 -10.90 9.03 12.44
C LEU A 87 -9.93 8.73 11.29
N GLY A 88 -9.91 9.57 10.26
CA GLY A 88 -9.00 9.48 9.13
C GLY A 88 -7.53 9.57 9.54
N ALA A 89 -7.20 10.51 10.42
CA ALA A 89 -5.84 10.67 10.93
C ALA A 89 -5.40 9.49 11.80
N VAL A 90 -6.27 8.97 12.67
CA VAL A 90 -6.00 7.76 13.46
C VAL A 90 -5.78 6.56 12.53
N LEU A 91 -6.62 6.41 11.50
CA LEU A 91 -6.47 5.36 10.50
C LEU A 91 -5.14 5.50 9.74
N ALA A 92 -4.74 6.71 9.35
CA ALA A 92 -3.47 6.95 8.68
C ALA A 92 -2.26 6.55 9.55
N VAL A 93 -2.27 6.92 10.84
CA VAL A 93 -1.22 6.54 11.80
C VAL A 93 -1.15 5.02 11.98
N ALA A 94 -2.29 4.36 12.22
CA ALA A 94 -2.36 2.91 12.36
C ALA A 94 -1.90 2.18 11.09
N SER A 95 -2.25 2.72 9.92
CA SER A 95 -1.86 2.18 8.62
C SER A 95 -0.36 2.31 8.36
N THR A 96 0.24 3.44 8.72
CA THR A 96 1.69 3.62 8.64
C THR A 96 2.42 2.69 9.60
N ALA A 97 1.92 2.50 10.82
CA ALA A 97 2.50 1.54 11.76
C ALA A 97 2.44 0.10 11.21
N LEU A 98 1.30 -0.32 10.64
CA LEU A 98 1.15 -1.63 10.01
C LEU A 98 2.09 -1.81 8.81
N LEU A 99 2.25 -0.78 7.97
CA LEU A 99 3.19 -0.78 6.85
C LEU A 99 4.62 -1.00 7.31
N LEU A 100 5.08 -0.26 8.32
CA LEU A 100 6.43 -0.37 8.86
C LEU A 100 6.64 -1.75 9.51
N TRP A 101 5.66 -2.25 10.27
CA TRP A 101 5.73 -3.58 10.88
C TRP A 101 5.79 -4.70 9.83
N ALA A 102 4.93 -4.65 8.82
CA ALA A 102 4.94 -5.61 7.72
C ALA A 102 6.25 -5.58 6.95
N ARG A 103 6.75 -4.38 6.69
CA ARG A 103 8.02 -4.18 5.98
C ARG A 103 9.21 -4.71 6.76
N TRP A 104 9.19 -4.54 8.09
CA TRP A 104 10.21 -5.05 9.00
C TRP A 104 10.20 -6.58 9.01
N VAL A 105 9.03 -7.21 9.17
CA VAL A 105 8.87 -8.68 9.23
C VAL A 105 9.25 -9.35 7.90
N LEU A 106 8.94 -8.74 6.77
CA LEU A 106 9.41 -9.21 5.45
C LEU A 106 10.93 -9.13 5.30
N GLY A 107 11.58 -8.13 5.90
CA GLY A 107 13.02 -7.93 5.85
C GLY A 107 13.59 -8.03 4.42
N VAL A 108 14.57 -8.93 4.26
CA VAL A 108 15.33 -9.21 3.02
C VAL A 108 14.55 -9.97 1.97
N MET A 109 13.44 -10.60 2.37
CA MET A 109 12.54 -11.33 1.47
C MET A 109 11.64 -10.39 0.67
N TRP A 110 11.56 -9.11 1.06
CA TRP A 110 10.92 -8.09 0.23
C TRP A 110 11.80 -7.77 -0.98
N ALA A 111 11.34 -8.18 -2.16
CA ALA A 111 12.01 -7.90 -3.41
C ALA A 111 11.30 -6.73 -4.13
N SER A 112 11.96 -5.58 -4.29
CA SER A 112 11.46 -4.47 -5.12
C SER A 112 11.39 -4.81 -6.61
N ILE A 113 12.01 -5.92 -6.99
CA ILE A 113 12.11 -6.48 -8.34
C ILE A 113 11.78 -7.97 -8.16
N PRO A 114 10.93 -8.58 -9.00
CA PRO A 114 10.70 -10.02 -8.96
C PRO A 114 11.96 -10.74 -9.45
N LEU A 115 12.99 -10.80 -8.62
CA LEU A 115 14.01 -11.84 -8.69
C LEU A 115 13.55 -12.93 -7.73
N VAL A 116 13.37 -14.13 -8.28
CA VAL A 116 13.21 -15.36 -7.50
C VAL A 116 14.42 -15.44 -6.57
N GLN A 117 14.21 -15.18 -5.28
CA GLN A 117 15.22 -15.50 -4.28
C GLN A 117 15.15 -17.00 -4.07
N GLU A 118 16.30 -17.70 -4.17
CA GLU A 118 16.39 -19.17 -4.12
C GLU A 118 15.93 -19.80 -2.80
N HIS A 119 15.53 -18.98 -1.80
CA HIS A 119 14.99 -19.40 -0.52
C HIS A 119 13.77 -18.56 -0.12
N HIS A 120 12.76 -18.49 -0.99
CA HIS A 120 11.50 -17.84 -0.63
C HIS A 120 10.78 -18.69 0.42
N GLU A 121 10.76 -18.22 1.66
CA GLU A 121 10.01 -18.85 2.76
C GLU A 121 8.64 -18.19 2.91
N LEU A 122 7.60 -19.00 3.13
CA LEU A 122 6.27 -18.51 3.42
C LEU A 122 6.23 -17.86 4.81
N ARG A 123 6.24 -16.52 4.86
CA ARG A 123 6.12 -15.75 6.11
C ARG A 123 4.67 -15.70 6.57
N THR A 124 4.40 -16.27 7.74
CA THR A 124 3.07 -16.28 8.38
C THR A 124 3.06 -15.59 9.75
N GLU A 125 4.18 -14.94 10.12
CA GLU A 125 4.39 -14.33 11.42
C GLU A 125 4.11 -12.81 11.45
N GLY A 126 4.07 -12.23 12.65
CA GLY A 126 3.93 -10.77 12.81
C GLY A 126 2.57 -10.28 12.30
N PRO A 127 2.49 -9.32 11.37
CA PRO A 127 1.22 -8.86 10.80
C PRO A 127 0.64 -9.84 9.78
N TYR A 128 1.44 -10.78 9.26
CA TYR A 128 0.99 -11.81 8.31
C TYR A 128 0.06 -12.83 8.96
N ARG A 129 0.05 -12.97 10.30
CA ARG A 129 -0.97 -13.80 10.98
C ARG A 129 -2.35 -13.13 11.03
N ILE A 130 -2.43 -11.82 10.81
CA ILE A 130 -3.66 -11.03 10.91
C ILE A 130 -4.31 -10.92 9.53
N VAL A 131 -3.54 -10.56 8.52
CA VAL A 131 -3.96 -10.46 7.12
C VAL A 131 -2.82 -10.93 6.22
N ARG A 132 -3.13 -11.54 5.07
CA ARG A 132 -2.11 -12.05 4.15
C ARG A 132 -1.33 -10.94 3.46
N HIS A 133 -1.97 -9.79 3.26
CA HIS A 133 -1.41 -8.63 2.57
C HIS A 133 -1.40 -7.37 3.46
N PRO A 134 -0.61 -7.35 4.55
CA PRO A 134 -0.61 -6.24 5.51
C PRO A 134 -0.06 -4.94 4.91
N ILE A 135 0.89 -5.01 3.98
CA ILE A 135 1.35 -3.84 3.23
C ILE A 135 0.20 -3.23 2.43
N TYR A 136 -0.54 -4.05 1.69
CA TYR A 136 -1.66 -3.56 0.90
C TYR A 136 -2.81 -3.03 1.75
N THR A 137 -3.05 -3.67 2.90
CA THR A 137 -4.00 -3.20 3.91
C THR A 137 -3.61 -1.81 4.41
N GLY A 138 -2.34 -1.59 4.77
CA GLY A 138 -1.86 -0.29 5.20
C GLY A 138 -1.83 0.75 4.08
N LEU A 139 -1.55 0.38 2.82
CA LEU A 139 -1.66 1.32 1.68
C LEU A 139 -3.09 1.80 1.48
N LEU A 140 -4.06 0.88 1.54
CA LEU A 140 -5.48 1.23 1.47
C LEU A 140 -5.88 2.10 2.64
N GLY A 141 -5.53 1.72 3.87
CA GLY A 141 -5.84 2.49 5.07
C GLY A 141 -5.20 3.88 5.07
N LEU A 142 -3.99 4.05 4.53
CA LEU A 142 -3.36 5.35 4.36
C LEU A 142 -4.08 6.22 3.32
N ALA A 143 -4.52 5.62 2.21
CA ALA A 143 -5.30 6.33 1.19
C ALA A 143 -6.69 6.76 1.69
N PHE A 144 -7.43 5.85 2.34
CA PHE A 144 -8.73 6.15 2.94
C PHE A 144 -8.60 7.10 4.13
N GLY A 145 -7.58 6.93 4.96
CA GLY A 145 -7.29 7.80 6.10
C GLY A 145 -6.98 9.23 5.66
N GLY A 146 -6.16 9.39 4.62
CA GLY A 146 -5.89 10.70 4.03
C GLY A 146 -7.13 11.35 3.39
N MET A 147 -7.96 10.56 2.71
CA MET A 147 -9.26 11.03 2.18
C MET A 147 -10.18 11.56 3.30
N LEU A 148 -10.27 10.85 4.43
CA LEU A 148 -11.10 11.26 5.55
C LEU A 148 -10.52 12.46 6.32
N ALA A 149 -9.20 12.50 6.51
CA ALA A 149 -8.50 13.56 7.24
C ALA A 149 -8.50 14.91 6.48
N CYS A 150 -8.29 14.86 5.17
CA CYS A 150 -8.07 16.03 4.32
C CYS A 150 -9.26 16.37 3.41
N GLY A 151 -10.33 15.57 3.43
CA GLY A 151 -11.52 15.73 2.59
C GLY A 151 -11.50 14.89 1.31
N PHE A 152 -12.70 14.56 0.80
CA PHE A 152 -12.88 13.57 -0.27
C PHE A 152 -12.28 13.99 -1.62
N GLY A 153 -12.48 15.26 -2.04
CA GLY A 153 -11.88 15.94 -3.20
C GLY A 153 -11.07 15.08 -4.18
N ILE A 154 -9.76 15.35 -4.28
CA ILE A 154 -8.83 14.62 -5.17
C ILE A 154 -8.58 13.17 -4.72
N TRP A 155 -8.74 12.91 -3.42
CA TRP A 155 -8.47 11.60 -2.84
C TRP A 155 -9.43 10.53 -3.35
N ILE A 156 -10.66 10.88 -3.74
CA ILE A 156 -11.63 9.93 -4.29
C ILE A 156 -11.10 9.27 -5.56
N VAL A 157 -10.47 10.03 -6.46
CA VAL A 157 -9.95 9.46 -7.71
C VAL A 157 -8.72 8.61 -7.45
N PHE A 158 -7.88 9.01 -6.49
CA PHE A 158 -6.77 8.17 -6.05
C PHE A 158 -7.26 6.83 -5.52
N VAL A 159 -8.29 6.82 -4.66
CA VAL A 159 -8.92 5.60 -4.14
C VAL A 159 -9.54 4.76 -5.26
N LEU A 160 -10.28 5.38 -6.19
CA LEU A 160 -10.93 4.69 -7.32
C LEU A 160 -9.92 4.01 -8.26
N ILE A 161 -8.71 4.55 -8.40
CA ILE A 161 -7.64 3.94 -9.21
C ILE A 161 -6.85 2.92 -8.39
N ALA A 162 -6.49 3.26 -7.15
CA ALA A 162 -5.61 2.43 -6.31
C ALA A 162 -6.29 1.13 -5.88
N VAL A 163 -7.58 1.16 -5.52
CA VAL A 163 -8.30 -0.02 -5.01
C VAL A 163 -8.36 -1.15 -6.05
N PRO A 164 -8.88 -0.95 -7.29
CA PRO A 164 -8.93 -2.03 -8.28
C PRO A 164 -7.54 -2.55 -8.67
N TRP A 165 -6.57 -1.64 -8.78
CA TRP A 165 -5.19 -2.01 -9.08
C TRP A 165 -4.60 -2.92 -8.00
N LEU A 166 -4.78 -2.55 -6.73
CA LEU A 166 -4.27 -3.30 -5.59
C LEU A 166 -5.00 -4.64 -5.41
N LEU A 167 -6.31 -4.69 -5.62
CA LEU A 167 -7.07 -5.95 -5.64
C LEU A 167 -6.60 -6.90 -6.74
N ARG A 168 -6.27 -6.38 -7.93
CA ARG A 168 -5.65 -7.18 -8.99
C ARG A 168 -4.29 -7.71 -8.57
N ARG A 169 -3.47 -6.91 -7.88
CA ARG A 169 -2.15 -7.32 -7.39
C ARG A 169 -2.24 -8.42 -6.35
N VAL A 170 -3.17 -8.30 -5.39
CA VAL A 170 -3.48 -9.35 -4.40
C VAL A 170 -3.79 -10.67 -5.08
N ARG A 171 -4.63 -10.69 -6.12
CA ARG A 171 -4.98 -11.93 -6.84
C ARG A 171 -3.79 -12.56 -7.55
N ILE A 172 -2.96 -11.74 -8.20
CA ILE A 172 -1.75 -12.22 -8.88
C ILE A 172 -0.77 -12.81 -7.87
N GLU A 173 -0.55 -12.13 -6.74
CA GLU A 173 0.35 -12.62 -5.69
C GLU A 173 -0.19 -13.88 -5.01
N ASP A 174 -1.49 -13.95 -4.72
CA ASP A 174 -2.09 -15.17 -4.17
C ASP A 174 -1.94 -16.37 -5.13
N ALA A 175 -2.06 -16.15 -6.45
CA ALA A 175 -1.83 -17.20 -7.44
C ALA A 175 -0.36 -17.64 -7.49
N MET A 176 0.58 -16.68 -7.51
CA MET A 176 2.02 -16.98 -7.48
C MET A 176 2.43 -17.74 -6.21
N MET A 177 1.87 -17.37 -5.06
CA MET A 177 2.15 -18.03 -3.79
C MET A 177 1.54 -19.44 -3.75
N ALA A 178 0.35 -19.64 -4.33
CA ALA A 178 -0.24 -20.96 -4.48
C ALA A 178 0.61 -21.87 -5.40
N ASP A 179 1.09 -21.35 -6.52
CA ASP A 179 1.97 -22.08 -7.44
C ASP A 179 3.31 -22.46 -6.78
N GLN A 180 3.87 -21.57 -5.96
CA GLN A 180 5.18 -21.79 -5.32
C GLN A 180 5.12 -22.69 -4.07
N PHE A 181 4.11 -22.53 -3.22
CA PHE A 181 4.05 -23.15 -1.89
C PHE A 181 2.95 -24.22 -1.76
N GLY A 182 2.07 -24.33 -2.75
CA GLY A 182 1.02 -25.35 -2.83
C GLY A 182 0.17 -25.45 -1.55
N ALA A 183 0.08 -26.67 -1.00
CA ALA A 183 -0.76 -26.98 0.15
C ALA A 183 -0.46 -26.15 1.40
N SER A 184 0.81 -25.77 1.62
CA SER A 184 1.19 -24.96 2.79
C SER A 184 0.58 -23.55 2.74
N TYR A 185 0.53 -22.97 1.54
CA TYR A 185 -0.12 -21.68 1.32
C TYR A 185 -1.64 -21.78 1.36
N GLU A 186 -2.24 -22.86 0.85
CA GLU A 186 -3.68 -23.08 0.96
C GLU A 186 -4.15 -23.19 2.42
N ALA A 187 -3.41 -23.93 3.26
CA ALA A 187 -3.67 -24.03 4.70
C ALA A 187 -3.54 -22.66 5.41
N TYR A 188 -2.62 -21.82 4.97
CA TYR A 188 -2.50 -20.44 5.44
C TYR A 188 -3.65 -19.56 4.94
N ARG A 189 -4.03 -19.67 3.66
CA ARG A 189 -5.10 -18.94 3.00
C ARG A 189 -6.48 -19.20 3.59
N ALA A 190 -6.71 -20.42 4.08
CA ALA A 190 -7.92 -20.80 4.78
C ALA A 190 -8.04 -20.13 6.16
N ARG A 191 -6.92 -19.90 6.86
CA ARG A 191 -6.88 -19.38 8.23
C ARG A 191 -6.81 -17.86 8.31
N VAL A 192 -6.09 -17.23 7.37
CA VAL A 192 -5.78 -15.80 7.42
C VAL A 192 -6.47 -15.08 6.27
N PRO A 193 -7.24 -14.00 6.50
CA PRO A 193 -7.94 -13.24 5.47
C PRO A 193 -7.00 -12.40 4.59
N ALA A 194 -7.45 -11.99 3.41
CA ALA A 194 -6.58 -11.29 2.45
C ALA A 194 -6.15 -9.89 2.91
N LEU A 195 -7.11 -9.02 3.22
CA LEU A 195 -6.89 -7.58 3.46
C LEU A 195 -7.56 -7.04 4.72
N ILE A 196 -8.74 -7.55 5.09
CA ILE A 196 -9.50 -7.03 6.22
C ILE A 196 -9.58 -8.13 7.29
N PRO A 197 -9.14 -7.87 8.54
CA PRO A 197 -8.99 -8.91 9.57
C PRO A 197 -10.28 -9.68 9.88
N TRP A 198 -11.44 -9.06 9.70
CA TRP A 198 -12.75 -9.66 10.01
C TRP A 198 -13.45 -10.31 8.81
N THR A 199 -12.95 -10.18 7.58
CA THR A 199 -13.55 -10.83 6.42
C THR A 199 -13.03 -12.26 6.32
N ARG A 200 -13.79 -13.27 6.78
CA ARG A 200 -13.38 -14.68 6.62
C ARG A 200 -13.09 -14.98 5.14
N SER A 201 -11.99 -15.70 4.90
CA SER A 201 -11.63 -16.22 3.57
C SER A 201 -12.77 -17.13 3.09
N ALA A 202 -13.48 -16.75 2.03
CA ALA A 202 -14.66 -17.48 1.50
C ALA A 202 -14.34 -18.91 0.98
N ALA A 203 -13.08 -19.33 1.01
CA ALA A 203 -12.64 -20.65 0.57
C ALA A 203 -13.02 -21.79 1.54
N ALA A 204 -13.51 -21.50 2.74
CA ALA A 204 -13.81 -22.51 3.77
C ALA A 204 -15.23 -23.11 3.72
N VAL A 205 -16.06 -22.80 2.71
CA VAL A 205 -17.48 -23.25 2.66
C VAL A 205 -17.81 -24.06 1.40
N ARG A 206 -16.85 -24.85 0.89
CA ARG A 206 -17.16 -25.88 -0.13
C ARG A 206 -16.55 -27.21 0.30
N THR A 207 -17.27 -27.91 1.16
CA THR A 207 -17.17 -29.36 1.39
C THR A 207 -18.59 -29.91 1.39
#